data_AF-A0A3D6BWI5-F1
#
_entry.id   AF-A0A3D6BWI5-F1
#
_cell.length_a   1.000
_cell.length_b   1.000
_cell.length_c   1.000
_cell.angle_alpha   90.00
_cell.angle_beta   90.00
_cell.angle_gamma   90.00
#
_symmetry.space_group_name_H-M   'P 1'
#
loop_
_entity.id
_entity.type
_entity.pdbx_description
1 polymer ?
#
loop_
_entity_poly.entity_id
_entity_poly.type
_entity_poly.pdbx_seq_one_letter_code
_entity_poly.pdbx_strand_id
1 'polypeptide(L)'
;MKALKIILAILLFLCLLDMPYGYYQFVRFVSFVAFVFFAYQAHQKDNKTEAFIYLALALLFQPFIKIALGRTIWNMVDVIVGVWLVFNVLLNKKDKSIE
;
A
#
# COMPACT_ATOMS: atom_id res chain seq x y z
N MET A 1 0.00 3.67 -13.41
CA MET A 1 -0.45 3.34 -12.03
C MET A 1 -0.34 1.87 -11.65
N LYS A 2 -0.72 0.92 -12.52
CA LYS A 2 -0.67 -0.52 -12.21
C LYS A 2 0.73 -0.98 -11.78
N ALA A 3 1.77 -0.53 -12.47
CA ALA A 3 3.17 -0.81 -12.12
C ALA A 3 3.56 -0.33 -10.71
N LEU A 4 3.12 0.86 -10.31
CA LEU A 4 3.43 1.44 -8.99
C LEU A 4 2.77 0.64 -7.86
N LYS A 5 1.52 0.18 -8.06
CA LYS A 5 0.83 -0.73 -7.14
C LYS A 5 1.50 -2.12 -7.05
N ILE A 6 2.00 -2.64 -8.18
CA ILE A 6 2.73 -3.93 -8.22
C ILE A 6 4.07 -3.82 -7.50
N ILE A 7 4.85 -2.77 -7.76
CA ILE A 7 6.13 -2.50 -7.06
C ILE A 7 5.87 -2.42 -5.56
N LEU A 8 4.83 -1.68 -5.15
CA LEU A 8 4.50 -1.54 -3.74
C LEU A 8 4.10 -2.86 -3.09
N ALA A 9 3.31 -3.69 -3.79
CA ALA A 9 2.96 -5.03 -3.32
C ALA A 9 4.20 -5.91 -3.15
N ILE A 10 5.15 -5.89 -4.09
CA ILE A 10 6.41 -6.64 -3.99
C ILE A 10 7.22 -6.17 -2.78
N LEU A 11 7.34 -4.85 -2.56
CA LEU A 11 8.03 -4.30 -1.39
C LEU A 11 7.37 -4.72 -0.06
N LEU A 12 6.03 -4.72 0.01
CA LEU A 12 5.31 -5.19 1.19
C LEU A 12 5.49 -6.71 1.41
N PHE A 13 5.54 -7.52 0.35
CA PHE A 13 5.82 -8.94 0.49
C PHE A 13 7.28 -9.23 0.89
N LEU A 14 8.23 -8.41 0.46
CA LEU A 14 9.63 -8.51 0.90
C LEU A 14 9.78 -8.23 2.40
N CYS A 15 8.89 -7.45 3.02
CA CYS A 15 8.85 -7.27 4.48
C CYS A 15 8.49 -8.56 5.25
N LEU A 16 7.89 -9.58 4.63
CA LEU A 16 7.63 -10.86 5.32
C LEU A 16 8.93 -11.60 5.64
N LEU A 17 10.00 -11.35 4.89
CA LEU A 17 11.31 -11.91 5.18
C LEU A 17 11.92 -11.16 6.37
N ASP A 18 12.74 -11.85 7.16
CA ASP A 18 13.49 -11.24 8.27
C ASP A 18 14.58 -10.30 7.72
N MET A 19 14.17 -9.07 7.42
CA MET A 19 15.03 -7.99 6.92
C MET A 19 15.57 -7.12 8.07
N PRO A 20 16.65 -6.36 7.85
CA PRO A 20 17.14 -5.43 8.87
C PRO A 20 16.11 -4.33 9.15
N TYR A 21 16.10 -3.81 10.38
CA TYR A 21 15.12 -2.80 10.82
C TYR A 21 15.00 -1.59 9.88
N GLY A 22 16.13 -1.13 9.31
CA GLY A 22 16.15 0.00 8.38
C GLY A 22 15.35 -0.26 7.08
N TYR A 23 15.25 -1.51 6.63
CA TYR A 23 14.45 -1.86 5.45
C TYR A 23 12.95 -1.61 5.70
N TYR A 24 12.44 -2.02 6.86
CA TYR A 24 11.05 -1.77 7.23
C TYR A 24 10.72 -0.27 7.32
N GLN A 25 11.65 0.53 7.85
CA GLN A 25 11.48 1.99 7.89
C GLN A 25 11.45 2.59 6.49
N PHE A 26 12.32 2.12 5.60
CA PHE A 26 12.34 2.54 4.20
C PHE A 26 11.03 2.17 3.48
N VAL A 27 10.58 0.91 3.60
CA VAL A 27 9.33 0.47 2.98
C VAL A 27 8.14 1.26 3.51
N ARG A 28 8.06 1.56 4.81
CA ARG A 28 7.01 2.43 5.36
C ARG A 28 7.02 3.82 4.75
N PHE A 29 8.18 4.44 4.62
CA PHE A 29 8.31 5.75 3.99
C PHE A 29 7.83 5.72 2.53
N VAL A 30 8.27 4.72 1.76
CA VAL A 30 7.86 4.54 0.36
C VAL A 30 6.35 4.28 0.25
N SER A 31 5.81 3.41 1.10
CA SER A 31 4.37 3.11 1.18
C SER A 31 3.57 4.35 1.53
N PHE A 32 4.01 5.14 2.50
CA PHE A 32 3.37 6.40 2.88
C PHE A 32 3.27 7.35 1.68
N VAL A 33 4.39 7.63 1.01
CA VAL A 33 4.43 8.52 -0.16
C VAL A 33 3.54 8.00 -1.29
N ALA A 34 3.59 6.68 -1.55
CA ALA A 34 2.76 6.05 -2.58
C ALA A 34 1.26 6.16 -2.26
N PHE A 35 0.85 5.93 -1.00
CA PHE A 35 -0.55 6.04 -0.59
C PHE A 35 -1.06 7.48 -0.59
N VAL A 36 -0.25 8.45 -0.19
CA VAL A 36 -0.60 9.88 -0.32
C VAL A 36 -0.83 10.23 -1.80
N PHE A 37 0.05 9.78 -2.69
CA PHE A 37 -0.11 10.00 -4.13
C PHE A 37 -1.38 9.33 -4.68
N PHE A 38 -1.68 8.10 -4.25
CA PHE A 38 -2.93 7.42 -4.65
C PHE A 38 -4.18 8.12 -4.11
N ALA A 39 -4.15 8.63 -2.87
CA ALA A 39 -5.25 9.40 -2.29
C ALA A 39 -5.51 10.67 -3.10
N TYR A 40 -4.45 11.41 -3.46
CA TYR A 40 -4.57 12.61 -4.28
C TYR A 40 -5.18 12.31 -5.66
N GLN A 41 -4.79 11.19 -6.28
CA GLN A 41 -5.36 10.82 -7.56
C GLN A 41 -6.81 10.34 -7.47
N ALA A 42 -7.16 9.56 -6.44
CA ALA A 42 -8.54 9.14 -6.20
C ALA A 42 -9.45 10.34 -5.96
N HIS A 43 -8.96 11.35 -5.25
CA HIS A 43 -9.66 12.63 -5.06
C HIS A 43 -9.89 13.36 -6.39
N GLN A 44 -8.89 13.43 -7.27
CA GLN A 44 -9.05 14.03 -8.61
C GLN A 44 -10.06 13.29 -9.50
N LYS A 45 -10.32 12.01 -9.25
CA LYS A 45 -11.32 11.21 -9.97
C LYS A 45 -12.71 11.22 -9.32
N ASP A 46 -12.94 12.13 -8.37
CA ASP A 46 -14.16 12.21 -7.55
C ASP A 46 -14.51 10.93 -6.78
N ASN A 47 -13.57 9.97 -6.68
CA ASN A 47 -13.77 8.74 -5.91
C ASN A 47 -13.39 8.96 -4.44
N LYS A 48 -14.28 9.63 -3.72
CA LYS A 48 -14.09 10.01 -2.32
C LYS A 48 -13.83 8.78 -1.43
N THR A 49 -14.53 7.68 -1.66
CA THR A 49 -14.36 6.44 -0.89
C THR A 49 -12.95 5.88 -1.03
N GLU A 50 -12.43 5.74 -2.26
CA GLU A 50 -11.06 5.26 -2.47
C GLU A 50 -10.02 6.25 -1.91
N ALA A 51 -10.27 7.56 -2.01
CA ALA A 51 -9.37 8.57 -1.46
C ALA A 51 -9.24 8.44 0.07
N PHE A 52 -10.36 8.24 0.78
CA PHE A 52 -10.34 8.01 2.23
C PHE A 52 -9.61 6.71 2.60
N ILE A 53 -9.79 5.63 1.84
CA ILE A 53 -9.07 4.36 2.07
C ILE A 53 -7.56 4.57 1.94
N TYR A 54 -7.10 5.21 0.85
CA TYR A 54 -5.67 5.47 0.67
C TYR A 54 -5.11 6.45 1.70
N LEU A 55 -5.89 7.42 2.15
CA LEU A 55 -5.49 8.32 3.22
C LEU A 55 -5.33 7.59 4.56
N ALA A 56 -6.27 6.70 4.90
CA ALA A 56 -6.16 5.86 6.10
C ALA A 56 -4.93 4.95 6.04
N LEU A 57 -4.64 4.36 4.88
CA LEU A 57 -3.42 3.58 4.66
C LEU A 57 -2.16 4.44 4.80
N ALA A 58 -2.14 5.66 4.27
CA ALA A 58 -1.04 6.58 4.48
C ALA A 58 -0.82 6.85 5.97
N LEU A 59 -1.88 7.15 6.73
CA LEU A 59 -1.76 7.36 8.18
C LEU A 59 -1.28 6.12 8.93
N LEU A 60 -1.65 4.92 8.47
CA LEU A 60 -1.17 3.67 9.04
C LEU A 60 0.33 3.50 8.80
N PHE A 61 0.79 3.66 7.56
CA PHE A 61 2.19 3.48 7.13
C PHE A 61 3.08 4.70 7.42
N GLN A 62 2.57 5.73 8.09
CA GLN A 62 3.33 6.95 8.32
C GLN A 62 4.66 6.66 9.07
N PRO A 63 5.77 7.29 8.65
CA PRO A 63 7.07 7.10 9.30
C PRO A 63 7.28 8.03 10.51
N PHE A 64 6.37 8.99 10.73
CA PHE A 64 6.53 10.04 11.75
C PHE A 64 6.15 9.57 13.16
N ILE A 65 5.05 8.82 13.27
CA ILE A 65 4.54 8.31 14.54
C ILE A 65 4.88 6.83 14.63
N LYS A 66 5.67 6.44 15.65
CA LYS A 66 5.96 5.03 15.93
C LYS A 66 4.70 4.34 16.46
N ILE A 67 4.04 3.57 15.59
CA ILE A 67 2.97 2.65 16.01
C ILE A 67 3.59 1.30 16.39
N ALA A 68 3.69 1.04 17.69
CA ALA A 68 4.29 -0.16 18.26
C ALA A 68 3.31 -1.36 18.25
N LEU A 69 2.84 -1.77 17.07
CA LEU A 69 1.98 -2.95 16.90
C LEU A 69 2.75 -4.28 17.03
N GLY A 70 4.08 -4.25 17.10
CA GLY A 70 4.92 -5.45 17.06
C GLY A 70 5.06 -6.05 15.66
N ARG A 71 6.10 -6.87 15.44
CA ARG A 71 6.46 -7.41 14.11
C ARG A 71 5.33 -8.25 13.51
N THR A 72 4.68 -9.10 14.32
CA THR A 72 3.63 -10.02 13.84
C THR A 72 2.41 -9.29 13.27
N ILE A 73 1.92 -8.25 13.95
CA ILE A 73 0.77 -7.48 13.48
C ILE A 73 1.13 -6.68 12.23
N TRP A 74 2.33 -6.08 12.20
CA TRP A 74 2.82 -5.37 11.02
C TRP A 74 2.93 -6.28 9.79
N ASN A 75 3.44 -7.50 9.96
CA ASN A 75 3.51 -8.48 8.87
C ASN A 75 2.10 -8.85 8.37
N MET A 76 1.12 -9.02 9.27
CA MET A 76 -0.28 -9.26 8.87
C MET A 76 -0.86 -8.08 8.07
N VAL A 77 -0.63 -6.85 8.53
CA VAL A 77 -1.05 -5.63 7.82
C VAL A 77 -0.43 -5.58 6.43
N ASP A 78 0.89 -5.80 6.32
CA ASP A 78 1.62 -5.77 5.05
C ASP A 78 1.10 -6.82 4.07
N VAL A 79 0.79 -8.04 4.55
CA VAL A 79 0.16 -9.10 3.75
C VAL A 79 -1.22 -8.69 3.27
N ILE A 80 -2.10 -8.22 4.15
CA ILE A 80 -3.47 -7.85 3.81
C ILE A 80 -3.47 -6.73 2.76
N VAL A 81 -2.65 -5.69 2.98
CA VAL A 81 -2.54 -4.54 2.08
C VAL A 81 -1.90 -4.93 0.75
N GLY A 82 -0.86 -5.76 0.78
CA GLY A 82 -0.22 -6.30 -0.43
C GLY A 82 -1.17 -7.12 -1.28
N VAL A 83 -1.91 -8.05 -0.67
CA VAL A 83 -2.93 -8.87 -1.34
C VAL A 83 -4.05 -8.00 -1.92
N TRP A 84 -4.55 -7.03 -1.14
CA TRP A 84 -5.59 -6.10 -1.60
C TRP A 84 -5.13 -5.27 -2.81
N LEU A 85 -3.89 -4.76 -2.80
CA LEU A 85 -3.31 -4.04 -3.92
C LEU A 85 -3.20 -4.91 -5.18
N VAL A 86 -2.73 -6.16 -5.04
CA VAL A 86 -2.65 -7.12 -6.15
C VAL A 86 -4.04 -7.39 -6.72
N PHE A 87 -5.02 -7.68 -5.87
CA PHE A 87 -6.38 -7.97 -6.29
C PHE A 87 -7.02 -6.76 -6.99
N ASN A 88 -6.82 -5.55 -6.47
CA ASN A 88 -7.28 -4.31 -7.09
C ASN A 88 -6.65 -4.09 -8.48
N VAL A 89 -5.38 -4.46 -8.67
CA VAL A 89 -4.72 -4.39 -10.00
C VAL A 89 -5.26 -5.44 -10.96
N LEU A 90 -5.50 -6.67 -10.49
CA LEU A 90 -6.02 -7.79 -11.30
C LEU A 90 -7.49 -7.58 -11.70
N LEU A 91 -8.34 -7.11 -10.79
CA LEU A 91 -9.73 -6.78 -11.11
C LEU A 91 -9.83 -5.61 -12.10
N ASN A 92 -9.03 -4.56 -11.92
CA ASN A 92 -8.91 -3.46 -12.89
C ASN A 92 -8.27 -3.89 -14.24
N LYS A 93 -7.83 -5.14 -14.38
CA LYS A 93 -7.36 -5.71 -15.66
C LYS A 93 -8.50 -6.38 -16.43
N LYS A 94 -9.52 -6.92 -15.76
CA LYS A 94 -10.67 -7.58 -16.41
C LYS A 94 -11.56 -6.63 -17.22
N ASP A 95 -11.55 -5.35 -16.89
CA ASP A 95 -12.32 -4.30 -17.58
C ASP A 95 -11.75 -3.90 -18.96
N LYS A 96 -10.56 -4.41 -19.33
CA LYS A 96 -9.92 -4.12 -20.63
C LYS A 96 -9.74 -5.33 -21.55
N SER A 97 -10.39 -6.46 -21.22
CA SER A 97 -10.34 -7.70 -22.02
C SER A 97 -11.69 -8.09 -22.61
N ILE A 98 -12.69 -7.20 -22.53
CA ILE A 98 -13.96 -7.29 -23.26
C ILE A 98 -14.17 -5.92 -23.94
N GLU A 99 -13.27 -5.61 -24.88
CA GLU A 99 -13.50 -4.67 -25.99
C GLU A 99 -12.76 -5.24 -27.20
#